data_AF-A0A8H7RKF8-F1
#
_entry.id   AF-A0A8H7RKF8-F1
#
_cell.length_a   1.000
_cell.length_b   1.000
_cell.length_c   1.000
_cell.angle_alpha   90.00
_cell.angle_beta   90.00
_cell.angle_gamma   90.00
#
_symmetry.space_group_name_H-M   'P 1'
#
loop_
_entity.id
_entity.type
_entity.pdbx_description
1 polymer ?
#
loop_
_entity_poly.entity_id
_entity_poly.type
_entity_poly.pdbx_seq_one_letter_code
_entity_poly.pdbx_strand_id
1 'polypeptide(L)'
;MHWLPSYPLQDCRCGHQAAHRTHFTQCLLLEPLMQDLLDKFGTIPLLPHNIQSLDHILDSLPRSEVGLAMGNWSQIWLALIQVLRKIDFLSHPDDIFDEDEPAPEDAMDSIPTSALDTIE
;
A
#
# COMPACT_ATOMS: atom_id res chain seq x y z
N MET A 1 -6.86 10.80 -6.88
CA MET A 1 -5.74 11.78 -6.87
C MET A 1 -4.46 11.06 -7.33
N HIS A 2 -3.33 11.73 -7.61
CA HIS A 2 -2.09 11.02 -7.95
C HIS A 2 -1.19 10.93 -6.72
N TRP A 3 -1.16 9.74 -6.11
CA TRP A 3 -0.49 9.52 -4.81
C TRP A 3 0.99 9.13 -4.95
N LEU A 4 1.40 8.67 -6.14
CA LEU A 4 2.80 8.39 -6.46
C LEU A 4 3.37 9.54 -7.33
N PRO A 5 4.58 10.04 -7.02
CA PRO A 5 5.19 11.12 -7.78
C PRO A 5 5.32 10.75 -9.27
N SER A 6 5.02 11.71 -10.15
CA SER A 6 5.02 11.52 -11.61
C SER A 6 6.41 11.58 -12.25
N TYR A 7 7.45 11.83 -11.46
CA TYR A 7 8.83 11.97 -11.91
C TYR A 7 9.62 10.69 -11.63
N PRO A 8 10.50 10.23 -12.55
CA PRO A 8 11.45 9.18 -12.20
C PRO A 8 12.46 9.80 -11.24
N LEU A 9 12.55 9.28 -10.02
CA LEU A 9 13.48 9.83 -9.04
C LEU A 9 14.81 9.08 -9.06
N GLN A 10 14.79 7.75 -9.20
CA GLN A 10 15.98 6.90 -9.15
C GLN A 10 15.80 5.57 -9.93
N ASP A 11 16.87 4.80 -10.05
CA ASP A 11 16.82 3.43 -10.57
C ASP A 11 16.06 2.52 -9.61
N CYS A 12 15.22 1.62 -10.11
CA CYS A 12 14.58 0.62 -9.27
C CYS A 12 15.60 -0.46 -8.88
N ARG A 13 15.51 -0.96 -7.64
CA ARG A 13 16.33 -2.09 -7.17
C ARG A 13 16.19 -3.38 -8.00
N CYS A 14 15.16 -3.49 -8.84
CA CYS A 14 15.05 -4.58 -9.82
C CYS A 14 16.02 -4.45 -11.01
N GLY A 15 16.78 -3.35 -11.09
CA GLY A 15 17.71 -3.02 -12.18
C GLY A 15 17.11 -2.15 -13.28
N HIS A 16 15.87 -1.68 -13.14
CA HIS A 16 15.25 -0.79 -14.13
C HIS A 16 15.68 0.66 -13.93
N GLN A 17 16.32 1.24 -14.95
CA GLN A 17 16.81 2.60 -14.88
C GLN A 17 15.68 3.63 -15.03
N ALA A 18 15.80 4.76 -14.30
CA ALA A 18 14.81 5.83 -14.31
C ALA A 18 13.37 5.32 -14.10
N ALA A 19 13.16 4.56 -13.01
CA ALA A 19 11.88 3.93 -12.75
C ALA A 19 10.78 4.98 -12.54
N HIS A 20 9.85 5.03 -13.50
CA HIS A 20 8.64 5.83 -13.39
C HIS A 20 7.57 5.07 -12.61
N ARG A 21 6.54 5.79 -12.17
CA ARG A 21 5.33 5.23 -11.58
C ARG A 21 4.83 3.96 -12.30
N THR A 22 4.75 4.00 -13.63
CA THR A 22 4.32 2.88 -14.49
C THR A 22 5.19 1.64 -14.37
N HIS A 23 6.49 1.78 -14.09
CA HIS A 23 7.38 0.64 -13.88
C HIS A 23 6.89 -0.25 -12.73
N PHE A 24 6.43 0.34 -11.62
CA PHE A 24 5.98 -0.44 -10.46
C PHE A 24 4.78 -1.35 -10.79
N THR A 25 3.99 -1.06 -11.83
CA THR A 25 2.92 -1.99 -12.29
C THR A 25 3.42 -3.25 -12.98
N GLN A 26 4.66 -3.23 -13.44
CA GLN A 26 5.33 -4.31 -14.18
C GLN A 26 6.53 -4.86 -13.39
N CYS A 27 6.74 -4.37 -12.17
CA CYS A 27 7.85 -4.80 -11.34
C CYS A 27 7.54 -6.17 -10.73
N LEU A 28 8.27 -7.20 -11.17
CA LEU A 28 8.13 -8.58 -10.68
C LEU A 28 8.37 -8.71 -9.17
N LEU A 29 9.14 -7.77 -8.57
CA LEU A 29 9.37 -7.73 -7.12
C LEU A 29 8.18 -7.19 -6.32
N LEU A 30 7.21 -6.57 -6.99
CA LEU A 30 6.01 -5.98 -6.39
C LEU A 30 4.74 -6.79 -6.73
N GLU A 31 4.76 -7.52 -7.85
CA GLU A 31 3.66 -8.35 -8.34
C GLU A 31 2.97 -9.21 -7.27
N PRO A 32 3.67 -10.03 -6.43
CA PRO A 32 2.99 -10.88 -5.47
C PRO A 32 2.24 -10.10 -4.38
N LEU A 33 2.78 -8.97 -3.94
CA LEU A 33 2.13 -8.12 -2.93
C LEU A 33 0.92 -7.38 -3.52
N MET A 34 1.02 -6.94 -4.77
CA MET A 34 -0.10 -6.35 -5.48
C MET A 34 -1.24 -7.36 -5.68
N GLN A 35 -0.91 -8.62 -5.97
CA GLN A 35 -1.92 -9.67 -6.13
C GLN A 35 -2.63 -9.96 -4.80
N ASP A 36 -1.89 -10.11 -3.69
CA ASP A 36 -2.48 -10.29 -2.36
C ASP A 36 -3.37 -9.10 -1.94
N LEU A 37 -2.95 -7.87 -2.21
CA LEU A 37 -3.76 -6.66 -1.97
C LEU A 37 -5.07 -6.69 -2.77
N LEU A 38 -5.01 -7.03 -4.06
CA LEU A 38 -6.18 -7.11 -4.92
C LEU A 38 -7.14 -8.21 -4.47
N ASP A 39 -6.61 -9.38 -4.08
CA ASP A 39 -7.41 -10.50 -3.57
C ASP A 39 -8.16 -10.11 -2.28
N LYS A 40 -7.52 -9.35 -1.37
CA LYS A 40 -8.15 -8.86 -0.13
C LYS A 40 -9.15 -7.74 -0.37
N PHE A 41 -8.88 -6.86 -1.33
CA PHE A 41 -9.80 -5.78 -1.69
C PHE A 41 -11.06 -6.32 -2.38
N GLY A 42 -10.96 -7.48 -3.03
CA GLY A 42 -12.04 -8.16 -3.72
C GLY A 42 -12.12 -7.79 -5.20
N THR A 43 -13.19 -8.21 -5.86
CA THR A 43 -13.36 -8.08 -7.31
C THR A 43 -13.48 -6.62 -7.73
N ILE A 44 -12.35 -5.98 -7.98
CA ILE A 44 -12.29 -4.74 -8.73
C ILE A 44 -12.78 -5.06 -10.15
N PRO A 45 -13.79 -4.37 -10.70
CA PRO A 45 -14.14 -4.52 -12.11
C PRO A 45 -12.88 -4.20 -12.91
N LEU A 46 -12.30 -5.24 -13.55
CA LEU A 46 -11.06 -5.25 -14.34
C LEU A 46 -10.65 -3.85 -14.82
N LEU A 47 -9.96 -3.11 -13.94
CA LEU A 47 -9.45 -1.80 -14.28
C LEU A 47 -8.21 -2.04 -15.13
N PRO A 48 -8.16 -1.50 -16.36
CA PRO A 48 -7.01 -1.68 -17.21
C PRO A 48 -5.85 -0.96 -16.53
N HIS A 49 -4.84 -1.74 -16.12
CA HIS A 49 -3.58 -1.31 -15.51
C HIS A 49 -3.61 -1.14 -13.97
N ASN A 50 -2.80 -1.97 -13.29
CA ASN A 50 -2.66 -2.11 -11.83
C ASN A 50 -2.41 -0.80 -11.05
N ILE A 51 -1.91 0.26 -11.69
CA ILE A 51 -1.78 1.60 -11.08
C ILE A 51 -3.14 2.20 -10.74
N GLN A 52 -4.13 1.98 -11.60
CA GLN A 52 -5.48 2.46 -11.37
C GLN A 52 -6.11 1.74 -10.20
N SER A 53 -5.74 0.47 -9.97
CA SER A 53 -6.20 -0.30 -8.82
C SER A 53 -5.65 0.28 -7.50
N LEU A 54 -4.35 0.60 -7.43
CA LEU A 54 -3.78 1.22 -6.23
C LEU A 54 -4.38 2.61 -5.95
N ASP A 55 -4.52 3.45 -6.98
CA ASP A 55 -5.20 4.74 -6.84
C ASP A 55 -6.65 4.57 -6.38
N HIS A 56 -7.36 3.59 -6.92
CA HIS A 56 -8.74 3.33 -6.57
C HIS A 56 -8.88 2.85 -5.11
N ILE A 57 -7.97 2.00 -4.64
CA ILE A 57 -7.93 1.55 -3.25
C ILE A 57 -7.65 2.75 -2.33
N LEU A 58 -6.67 3.59 -2.65
CA LEU A 58 -6.33 4.80 -1.90
C LEU A 58 -7.51 5.79 -1.86
N ASP A 59 -8.16 6.01 -2.99
CA ASP A 59 -9.34 6.89 -3.10
C ASP A 59 -10.57 6.28 -2.36
N SER A 60 -10.59 4.96 -2.11
CA SER A 60 -11.66 4.26 -1.39
C SER A 60 -11.42 4.14 0.11
N LEU A 61 -10.27 4.62 0.62
CA LEU A 61 -9.93 4.49 2.04
C LEU A 61 -11.01 5.10 2.95
N PRO A 62 -11.40 4.39 4.02
CA PRO A 62 -12.21 4.96 5.08
C PRO A 62 -11.57 6.25 5.61
N ARG A 63 -12.40 7.28 5.79
CA ARG A 63 -11.92 8.58 6.29
C ARG A 63 -11.64 8.59 7.80
N SER A 64 -11.98 7.53 8.51
CA SER A 64 -11.79 7.39 9.95
C SER A 64 -10.93 6.17 10.26
N GLU A 65 -10.10 6.29 11.29
CA GLU A 65 -9.26 5.21 11.82
C GLU A 65 -10.11 4.00 12.25
N VAL A 66 -11.26 4.25 12.87
CA VAL A 66 -12.24 3.21 13.23
C VAL A 66 -12.72 2.46 11.98
N GLY A 67 -12.93 3.17 10.87
CA GLY A 67 -13.31 2.56 9.60
C GLY A 67 -12.21 1.70 8.98
N LEU A 68 -10.93 2.04 9.22
CA LEU A 68 -9.79 1.22 8.81
C LEU A 68 -9.65 -0.04 9.67
N ALA A 69 -9.93 0.05 10.98
CA ALA A 69 -9.86 -1.08 11.90
C ALA A 69 -11.04 -2.06 11.78
N MET A 70 -12.13 -1.67 11.12
CA MET A 70 -13.36 -2.46 11.03
C MET A 70 -13.53 -3.20 9.69
N GLY A 71 -14.09 -4.40 9.77
CA GLY A 71 -14.41 -5.21 8.59
C GLY A 71 -13.18 -5.60 7.77
N ASN A 72 -13.35 -5.73 6.45
CA ASN A 72 -12.29 -6.15 5.54
C ASN A 72 -11.18 -5.11 5.39
N TRP A 73 -11.44 -3.85 5.77
CA TRP A 73 -10.47 -2.77 5.67
C TRP A 73 -9.25 -2.98 6.57
N SER A 74 -9.39 -3.71 7.68
CA SER A 74 -8.27 -4.08 8.54
C SER A 74 -7.20 -4.87 7.77
N GLN A 75 -7.62 -5.87 7.01
CA GLN A 75 -6.73 -6.72 6.21
C GLN A 75 -6.24 -6.01 4.94
N ILE A 76 -7.11 -5.23 4.29
CA ILE A 76 -6.77 -4.42 3.11
C ILE A 76 -5.72 -3.38 3.48
N TRP A 77 -5.87 -2.72 4.63
CA TRP A 77 -4.96 -1.69 5.11
C TRP A 77 -3.55 -2.26 5.35
N LEU A 78 -3.45 -3.40 6.03
CA LEU A 78 -2.16 -4.06 6.25
C LEU A 78 -1.46 -4.42 4.94
N ALA A 79 -2.19 -5.01 3.99
CA ALA A 79 -1.63 -5.33 2.67
C ALA A 79 -1.23 -4.09 1.88
N LEU A 80 -2.01 -3.01 1.96
CA LEU A 80 -1.71 -1.74 1.32
C LEU A 80 -0.41 -1.12 1.87
N ILE A 81 -0.22 -1.13 3.19
CA ILE A 81 1.01 -0.65 3.83
C ILE A 81 2.22 -1.46 3.38
N GLN A 82 2.11 -2.78 3.28
CA GLN A 82 3.19 -3.63 2.77
C GLN A 82 3.56 -3.29 1.31
N VAL A 83 2.56 -3.06 0.46
CA VAL A 83 2.78 -2.62 -0.93
C VAL A 83 3.48 -1.27 -0.97
N LEU A 84 3.01 -0.28 -0.20
CA LEU A 84 3.60 1.06 -0.18
C LEU A 84 5.05 1.04 0.34
N ARG A 85 5.33 0.31 1.43
CA ARG A 85 6.69 0.08 1.92
C ARG A 85 7.59 -0.57 0.88
N LYS A 86 7.06 -1.56 0.15
CA LYS A 86 7.84 -2.21 -0.90
C LYS A 86 8.12 -1.26 -2.06
N ILE A 87 7.16 -0.43 -2.46
CA ILE A 87 7.37 0.61 -3.48
C ILE A 87 8.47 1.57 -3.01
N ASP A 88 8.37 2.04 -1.76
CA ASP A 88 9.35 2.96 -1.17
C ASP A 88 10.76 2.35 -1.14
N PHE A 89 10.88 1.10 -0.69
CA PHE A 89 12.13 0.33 -0.74
C PHE A 89 12.72 0.21 -2.14
N LEU A 90 11.86 -0.07 -3.13
CA LEU A 90 12.29 -0.25 -4.51
C LEU A 90 12.64 1.08 -5.20
N SER A 91 12.01 2.19 -4.80
CA SER A 91 12.24 3.53 -5.35
C SER A 91 13.46 4.24 -4.77
N HIS A 92 14.00 3.74 -3.65
CA HIS A 92 15.18 4.30 -2.99
C HIS A 92 16.30 3.25 -2.92
N PRO A 93 17.00 2.98 -4.04
CA PRO A 93 18.11 2.01 -4.08
C PRO A 93 19.28 2.38 -3.18
N ASP A 94 19.50 3.67 -2.93
CA ASP A 94 20.64 4.18 -2.17
C ASP A 94 20.38 4.22 -0.65
N ASP A 95 19.13 4.09 -0.22
CA ASP A 95 18.77 4.13 1.19
C ASP A 95 19.04 2.79 1.89
N ILE A 96 19.51 2.87 3.13
CA ILE A 96 19.66 1.73 4.03
C ILE A 96 18.38 1.70 4.86
N PHE A 97 17.49 0.76 4.55
CA PHE A 97 16.30 0.51 5.36
C PHE A 97 16.71 -0.32 6.57
N ASP A 98 16.53 0.23 7.78
CA ASP A 98 16.72 -0.51 9.02
C ASP A 98 15.66 -1.63 9.11
N GLU A 99 16.08 -2.88 9.29
CA GLU A 99 15.18 -4.05 9.42
C GLU A 99 14.30 -4.01 10.69
N ASP A 100 14.50 -3.03 11.57
CA ASP A 100 13.76 -2.82 12.82
C ASP A 100 12.46 -2.00 12.64
N GLU A 101 12.02 -1.74 11.40
CA GLU A 101 10.76 -1.03 11.18
C GLU A 101 9.57 -1.89 11.65
N PRO A 102 8.70 -1.39 12.56
CA PRO A 102 7.64 -2.19 13.16
C PRO A 102 6.72 -2.78 12.09
N ALA A 103 6.26 -4.01 12.34
CA ALA A 103 5.39 -4.71 11.41
C ALA A 103 4.08 -3.90 11.22
N PRO A 104 3.42 -4.00 10.06
CA PRO A 104 2.20 -3.24 9.80
C PRO A 104 1.10 -3.48 10.86
N GLU A 105 1.08 -4.68 11.46
CA GLU A 105 0.19 -5.03 12.58
C GLU A 105 0.42 -4.15 13.83
N ASP A 106 1.66 -3.81 14.15
CA ASP A 106 2.02 -3.00 15.32
C ASP A 106 1.45 -1.57 15.22
N ALA A 107 1.21 -1.08 14.00
CA ALA A 107 0.60 0.23 13.77
C ALA A 107 -0.90 0.26 14.11
N MET A 108 -1.60 -0.88 14.07
CA MET A 108 -3.03 -0.97 14.35
C MET A 108 -3.34 -1.04 15.85
N ASP A 109 -2.41 -1.57 16.65
CA ASP A 109 -2.56 -1.73 18.11
C ASP A 109 -2.53 -0.39 18.89
N SER A 110 -2.24 0.72 18.20
CA SER A 110 -2.22 2.06 18.79
C SER A 110 -3.61 2.70 18.93
N ILE A 111 -4.69 2.04 18.46
CA ILE A 111 -6.05 2.59 18.56
C ILE A 111 -6.60 2.33 19.98
N PRO A 112 -6.78 3.38 20.82
CA PRO A 112 -7.28 3.19 22.17
C PRO A 112 -8.69 2.57 22.14
N THR A 113 -8.84 1.43 22.81
CA THR A 113 -10.09 0.66 22.92
C THR A 113 -11.24 1.45 23.56
N SER A 114 -10.97 2.63 24.16
CA SER A 114 -12.01 3.45 24.80
C SER A 114 -12.94 4.19 23.84
N ALA A 115 -12.75 4.08 22.52
CA ALA A 115 -13.63 4.71 21.52
C ALA A 115 -14.82 3.83 21.10
N LEU A 116 -14.90 2.58 21.59
CA LEU A 116 -15.94 1.61 21.20
C LEU A 116 -17.17 1.56 22.13
N ASP A 117 -17.15 2.26 23.27
CA ASP A 117 -18.20 2.22 24.30
C ASP A 117 -19.22 3.39 24.24
N THR A 118 -19.35 4.12 23.12
CA THR A 118 -20.26 5.29 23.05
C THR A 118 -21.26 5.23 21.90
N ILE A 119 -21.83 4.06 21.63
CA ILE A 119 -23.04 3.95 20.80
C ILE A 119 -24.03 3.01 21.51
N GLU A 120 -24.79 3.56 22.47
CA GLU A 120 -26.14 3.10 22.83
C GLU A 120 -27.18 3.89 22.02
#